data_AF-H6NGH6-F1
#
_entry.id   AF-H6NGH6-F1
#
_cell.length_a   1.000
_cell.length_b   1.000
_cell.length_c   1.000
_cell.angle_alpha   90.00
_cell.angle_beta   90.00
_cell.angle_gamma   90.00
#
_symmetry.space_group_name_H-M   'P 1'
#
loop_
_entity.id
_entity.type
_entity.pdbx_description
1 polymer ?
#
loop_
_entity_poly.entity_id
_entity_poly.type
_entity_poly.pdbx_seq_one_letter_code
_entity_poly.pdbx_strand_id
1 'polypeptide(L)'
;MKTLLTIAAAAGMLLVFSACGAKPATTPEAAPEAAAGSGQQVKLIATNYAFDQKEYKVKAGEEVTFSLQNKQGLHAVAIKDLNVELSNQKKTVTIKPDKPGTYDILCSLPCGPGHAMMTAKLIVE
;
A
#
# COMPACT_ATOMS: atom_id res chain seq x y z
N MET A 1 22.84 -56.47 -23.32
CA MET A 1 22.44 -56.64 -24.73
C MET A 1 22.19 -55.23 -25.26
N LYS A 2 23.13 -54.71 -26.05
CA LYS A 2 22.96 -54.51 -27.52
C LYS A 2 21.80 -53.53 -27.82
N THR A 3 21.93 -52.39 -28.49
CA THR A 3 23.02 -51.72 -29.22
C THR A 3 22.41 -50.40 -29.73
N LEU A 4 23.22 -49.34 -29.76
CA LEU A 4 23.37 -48.34 -30.83
C LEU A 4 22.13 -47.85 -31.61
N LEU A 5 21.93 -46.52 -31.66
CA LEU A 5 22.11 -45.78 -32.93
C LEU A 5 22.23 -44.26 -32.71
N THR A 6 23.29 -43.72 -33.28
CA THR A 6 23.76 -42.34 -33.37
C THR A 6 23.31 -41.67 -34.69
N ILE A 7 22.97 -40.38 -34.68
CA ILE A 7 23.09 -39.42 -35.81
C ILE A 7 23.33 -38.03 -35.16
N ALA A 8 24.56 -37.54 -35.02
CA ALA A 8 25.37 -36.77 -35.98
C ALA A 8 24.79 -35.38 -36.35
N ALA A 9 25.46 -34.29 -35.92
CA ALA A 9 25.99 -33.23 -36.80
C ALA A 9 26.41 -31.95 -36.01
N ALA A 10 27.58 -31.44 -36.42
CA ALA A 10 28.04 -30.04 -36.44
C ALA A 10 28.19 -29.29 -35.08
N ALA A 11 29.41 -29.06 -34.60
CA ALA A 11 30.43 -28.11 -35.06
C ALA A 11 30.29 -26.71 -34.40
N GLY A 12 31.28 -26.39 -33.56
CA GLY A 12 31.91 -25.08 -33.40
C GLY A 12 31.06 -23.90 -32.91
N MET A 13 31.34 -23.39 -31.71
CA MET A 13 32.11 -22.15 -31.54
C MET A 13 32.18 -21.79 -30.05
N LEU A 14 33.40 -21.58 -29.55
CA LEU A 14 33.71 -20.95 -28.26
C LEU A 14 33.11 -19.54 -28.19
N LEU A 15 32.29 -19.23 -27.18
CA LEU A 15 32.11 -17.87 -26.64
C LEU A 15 31.58 -17.97 -25.19
N VAL A 16 32.46 -17.79 -24.20
CA VAL A 16 32.59 -16.58 -23.33
C VAL A 16 31.98 -16.82 -21.93
N PHE A 17 32.87 -16.85 -20.93
CA PHE A 17 32.56 -16.61 -19.53
C PHE A 17 31.97 -15.20 -19.39
N SER A 18 30.71 -15.09 -18.97
CA SER A 18 30.16 -13.85 -18.40
C SER A 18 29.59 -14.16 -17.02
N ALA A 19 30.17 -13.47 -16.05
CA ALA A 19 29.91 -13.56 -14.63
C ALA A 19 28.42 -13.43 -14.28
N CYS A 20 27.86 -14.43 -13.60
CA CYS A 20 26.62 -14.30 -12.85
C CYS A 20 26.95 -13.61 -11.53
N GLY A 21 26.68 -12.31 -11.45
CA GLY A 21 26.93 -11.52 -10.25
C GLY A 21 26.35 -10.12 -10.35
N ALA A 22 25.02 -9.98 -10.29
CA ALA A 22 24.37 -8.73 -9.95
C ALA A 22 22.90 -8.96 -9.50
N LYS A 23 22.72 -8.88 -8.18
CA LYS A 23 21.64 -8.24 -7.40
C LYS A 23 20.16 -8.46 -7.82
N PRO A 24 19.28 -8.95 -6.93
CA PRO A 24 17.84 -8.94 -7.17
C PRO A 24 17.35 -7.51 -7.34
N ALA A 25 16.67 -7.24 -8.45
CA ALA A 25 15.91 -6.03 -8.66
C ALA A 25 14.67 -6.09 -7.75
N THR A 26 14.74 -5.42 -6.61
CA THR A 26 13.55 -5.10 -5.82
C THR A 26 12.81 -4.01 -6.57
N THR A 27 11.77 -4.38 -7.31
CA THR A 27 10.77 -3.44 -7.84
C THR A 27 10.11 -2.73 -6.65
N PRO A 28 10.19 -1.40 -6.52
CA PRO A 28 9.31 -0.68 -5.62
C PRO A 28 7.89 -0.81 -6.18
N GLU A 29 7.03 -1.44 -5.38
CA GLU A 29 5.59 -1.47 -5.58
C GLU A 29 5.10 -0.03 -5.79
N ALA A 30 4.51 0.22 -6.96
CA ALA A 30 4.04 1.53 -7.36
C ALA A 30 2.96 2.00 -6.37
N ALA A 31 3.26 3.07 -5.64
CA ALA A 31 2.25 3.86 -4.95
C ALA A 31 1.25 4.40 -6.00
N PRO A 32 -0.06 4.43 -5.71
CA PRO A 32 -1.03 4.92 -6.67
C PRO A 32 -0.80 6.42 -6.93
N GLU A 33 -0.66 6.70 -8.22
CA GLU A 33 -0.49 8.01 -8.85
C GLU A 33 -1.66 8.94 -8.51
N ALA A 34 -1.36 10.09 -7.89
CA ALA A 34 -2.32 11.13 -7.56
C ALA A 34 -2.42 12.16 -8.71
N ALA A 35 -3.61 12.31 -9.27
CA ALA A 35 -4.06 13.48 -10.03
C ALA A 35 -5.59 13.54 -9.93
N ALA A 36 -6.30 14.65 -9.73
CA ALA A 36 -5.97 16.07 -9.84
C ALA A 36 -6.77 16.90 -8.83
N GLY A 37 -6.19 18.05 -8.47
CA GLY A 37 -6.50 18.88 -7.31
C GLY A 37 -5.19 19.05 -6.56
N SER A 38 -4.75 20.28 -6.29
CA SER A 38 -3.41 20.60 -5.73
C SER A 38 -3.18 20.11 -4.29
N GLY A 39 -4.01 19.19 -3.80
CA GLY A 39 -3.95 18.58 -2.47
C GLY A 39 -3.66 17.09 -2.55
N GLN A 40 -3.06 16.57 -1.49
CA GLN A 40 -2.72 15.17 -1.33
C GLN A 40 -3.99 14.33 -1.20
N GLN A 41 -3.94 13.08 -1.64
CA GLN A 41 -5.05 12.14 -1.51
C GLN A 41 -4.60 10.91 -0.73
N VAL A 42 -5.38 10.54 0.29
CA VAL A 42 -5.17 9.32 1.06
C VAL A 42 -6.40 8.46 0.95
N LYS A 43 -6.26 7.29 0.33
CA LYS A 43 -7.34 6.32 0.20
C LYS A 43 -7.10 5.16 1.15
N LEU A 44 -7.93 5.04 2.17
CA LEU A 44 -7.91 3.91 3.10
C LEU A 44 -8.80 2.80 2.56
N ILE A 45 -8.20 1.67 2.22
CA ILE A 45 -8.92 0.49 1.78
C ILE A 45 -9.03 -0.46 2.96
N ALA A 46 -10.26 -0.70 3.41
CA ALA A 46 -10.54 -1.59 4.53
C ALA A 46 -10.95 -2.99 4.04
N THR A 47 -10.35 -4.01 4.63
CA THR A 47 -10.80 -5.39 4.63
C THR A 47 -11.08 -5.84 6.06
N ASN A 48 -11.47 -7.10 6.26
CA ASN A 48 -11.77 -7.60 7.61
C ASN A 48 -10.57 -7.38 8.55
N TYR A 49 -10.76 -6.44 9.49
CA TYR A 49 -9.83 -6.11 10.57
C TYR A 49 -8.50 -5.48 10.14
N ALA A 50 -8.40 -5.00 8.90
CA ALA A 50 -7.16 -4.40 8.38
C ALA A 50 -7.43 -3.23 7.45
N PHE A 51 -6.53 -2.25 7.51
CA PHE A 51 -6.33 -1.27 6.45
C PHE A 51 -5.24 -1.80 5.50
N ASP A 52 -5.27 -1.36 4.25
CA ASP A 52 -4.33 -1.79 3.22
C ASP A 52 -2.89 -1.38 3.49
N GLN A 53 -2.68 -0.32 4.28
CA GLN A 53 -1.36 0.11 4.72
C GLN A 53 -1.28 0.17 6.24
N LYS A 54 -0.09 -0.11 6.77
CA LYS A 54 0.23 0.10 8.19
C LYS A 54 0.56 1.55 8.49
N GLU A 55 1.09 2.27 7.51
CA GLU A 55 1.48 3.67 7.60
C GLU A 55 1.07 4.39 6.31
N TYR A 56 0.42 5.53 6.47
CA TYR A 56 0.11 6.49 5.41
C TYR A 56 0.94 7.74 5.64
N LYS A 57 1.40 8.40 4.58
CA LYS A 57 2.25 9.58 4.69
C LYS A 57 1.65 10.76 3.95
N VAL A 58 1.71 11.93 4.58
CA VAL A 58 1.30 13.20 4.00
C VAL A 58 2.21 14.32 4.47
N LYS A 59 2.24 15.43 3.74
CA LYS A 59 2.97 16.64 4.10
C LYS A 59 2.12 17.55 4.97
N ALA A 60 2.74 18.17 5.97
CA ALA A 60 2.17 19.23 6.78
C ALA A 60 1.91 20.48 5.93
N GLY A 61 0.86 21.23 6.26
CA GLY A 61 0.55 22.51 5.64
C GLY A 61 0.01 22.41 4.21
N GLU A 62 -0.34 21.21 3.73
CA GLU A 62 -1.00 20.97 2.45
C GLU A 62 -2.41 20.38 2.69
N GLU A 63 -3.36 20.66 1.80
CA GLU A 63 -4.67 20.01 1.88
C GLU A 63 -4.54 18.51 1.61
N VAL A 64 -5.21 17.71 2.41
CA VAL A 64 -5.27 16.26 2.29
C VAL A 64 -6.72 15.84 2.26
N THR A 65 -7.10 15.11 1.22
CA THR A 65 -8.41 14.47 1.11
C THR A 65 -8.29 12.99 1.46
N PHE A 66 -8.87 12.60 2.59
CA PHE A 66 -8.98 11.22 3.04
C PHE A 66 -10.27 10.59 2.51
N SER A 67 -10.20 9.35 2.02
CA SER A 67 -11.36 8.60 1.57
C SER A 67 -11.35 7.15 2.07
N LEU A 68 -12.53 6.57 2.31
CA LEU A 68 -12.67 5.20 2.79
C LEU A 68 -13.36 4.30 1.76
N GLN A 69 -12.70 3.20 1.39
CA GLN A 69 -13.28 2.12 0.59
C GLN A 69 -13.31 0.82 1.39
N ASN A 70 -14.50 0.31 1.71
CA ASN A 70 -14.65 -1.01 2.31
C ASN A 70 -14.72 -2.07 1.20
N LYS A 71 -13.71 -2.94 1.10
CA LYS A 71 -13.70 -4.10 0.19
C LYS A 71 -14.34 -5.33 0.82
N GLN A 72 -14.24 -5.46 2.14
CA GLN A 72 -14.88 -6.51 2.94
C GLN A 72 -15.36 -5.89 4.25
N GLY A 73 -16.47 -6.40 4.77
CA GLY A 73 -17.06 -5.90 6.01
C GLY A 73 -17.56 -4.45 5.92
N LEU A 74 -18.10 -3.96 7.04
CA LEU A 74 -18.46 -2.57 7.21
C LEU A 74 -17.51 -1.96 8.24
N HIS A 75 -16.77 -0.94 7.80
CA HIS A 75 -15.82 -0.22 8.63
C HIS A 75 -16.08 1.28 8.58
N ALA A 76 -15.59 1.95 9.61
CA ALA A 76 -15.48 3.40 9.73
C ALA A 76 -14.06 3.72 10.21
N VAL A 77 -13.55 4.90 9.89
CA VAL A 77 -12.20 5.33 10.26
C VAL A 77 -12.30 6.55 11.16
N ALA A 78 -11.47 6.57 12.21
CA ALA A 78 -11.11 7.80 12.89
C ALA A 78 -9.58 7.98 12.87
N ILE A 79 -9.13 9.20 12.59
CA ILE A 79 -7.72 9.59 12.77
C ILE A 79 -7.65 10.47 14.02
N LYS A 80 -6.96 9.97 15.05
CA LYS A 80 -6.84 10.66 16.34
C LYS A 80 -6.20 12.03 16.16
N ASP A 81 -6.66 13.00 16.95
CA ASP A 81 -6.17 14.39 17.02
C ASP A 81 -6.28 15.23 15.73
N LEU A 82 -6.82 14.66 14.63
CA LEU A 82 -7.03 15.37 13.36
C LEU A 82 -8.50 15.62 12.99
N ASN A 83 -9.45 15.24 13.87
CA ASN A 83 -10.91 15.37 13.63
C ASN A 83 -11.37 14.76 12.29
N VAL A 84 -10.68 13.72 11.82
CA VAL A 84 -11.06 13.00 10.60
C VAL A 84 -11.88 11.78 10.99
N GLU A 85 -13.13 11.77 10.54
CA GLU A 85 -14.04 10.63 10.66
C GLU A 85 -14.61 10.27 9.28
N LEU A 86 -14.45 9.01 8.89
CA LEU A 86 -14.98 8.45 7.65
C LEU A 86 -15.91 7.29 7.98
N SER A 87 -16.99 7.16 7.23
CA SER A 87 -17.98 6.09 7.41
C SER A 87 -18.66 5.78 6.09
N ASN A 88 -19.68 4.92 6.11
CA ASN A 88 -20.48 4.68 4.92
C ASN A 88 -21.30 5.90 4.47
N GLN A 89 -21.63 6.79 5.40
CA GLN A 89 -22.40 8.01 5.14
C GLN A 89 -21.48 9.19 4.79
N LYS A 90 -20.24 9.17 5.29
CA LYS A 90 -19.23 10.20 5.04
C LYS A 90 -17.97 9.56 4.50
N LYS A 91 -17.95 9.32 3.18
CA LYS A 91 -16.86 8.59 2.51
C LYS A 91 -15.57 9.39 2.35
N THR A 92 -15.65 10.70 2.45
CA THR A 92 -14.53 11.61 2.16
C THR A 92 -14.50 12.75 3.17
N VAL A 93 -13.30 13.15 3.59
CA VAL A 93 -13.01 14.32 4.43
C VAL A 93 -11.75 15.00 3.91
N THR A 94 -11.78 16.32 3.75
CA THR A 94 -10.61 17.11 3.42
C THR A 94 -10.23 17.98 4.62
N ILE A 95 -8.96 17.93 5.02
CA ILE A 95 -8.37 18.76 6.06
C ILE A 95 -7.00 19.28 5.63
N LYS A 96 -6.43 20.21 6.38
CA LYS A 96 -5.07 20.71 6.19
C LYS A 96 -4.29 20.48 7.49
N PRO A 97 -3.68 19.30 7.70
CA PRO A 97 -2.89 19.05 8.90
C PRO A 97 -1.65 19.94 8.90
N ASP A 98 -1.48 20.79 9.91
CA ASP A 98 -0.40 21.78 10.00
C ASP A 98 0.74 21.34 10.93
N LYS A 99 0.49 20.36 11.81
CA LYS A 99 1.45 19.85 12.77
C LYS A 99 2.05 18.53 12.28
N PRO A 100 3.36 18.49 12.01
CA PRO A 100 4.08 17.23 11.80
C PRO A 100 3.94 16.31 13.01
N GLY A 101 3.88 15.01 12.78
CA GLY A 101 3.70 14.03 13.83
C GLY A 101 3.13 12.72 13.33
N THR A 102 2.91 11.80 14.28
CA THR A 102 2.29 10.50 14.00
C THR A 102 0.95 10.43 14.69
N TYR A 103 -0.08 10.12 13.91
CA TYR A 103 -1.48 10.06 14.35
C TYR A 103 -2.01 8.65 14.16
N ASP A 104 -2.69 8.12 15.17
CA ASP A 104 -3.25 6.77 15.08
C ASP A 104 -4.54 6.78 14.25
N ILE A 105 -4.60 5.86 13.30
CA ILE A 105 -5.78 5.55 12.50
C ILE A 105 -6.40 4.29 13.10
N LEU A 106 -7.70 4.33 13.39
CA LEU A 106 -8.42 3.20 13.96
C LEU A 106 -9.76 2.96 13.28
N CYS A 107 -10.24 1.71 13.35
CA CYS A 107 -11.63 1.44 13.04
C CYS A 107 -12.52 1.99 14.15
N SER A 108 -13.41 2.95 13.86
CA SER A 108 -14.27 3.60 14.86
C SER A 108 -15.64 2.93 15.04
N LEU A 109 -15.95 1.94 14.22
CA LEU A 109 -17.18 1.14 14.28
C LEU A 109 -16.86 -0.26 14.82
N PRO A 110 -17.60 -0.79 15.81
CA PRO A 110 -17.50 -2.19 16.24
C PRO A 110 -17.81 -3.15 15.08
N CYS A 111 -16.77 -3.70 14.45
CA CYS A 111 -16.87 -4.44 13.19
C CYS A 111 -16.58 -5.95 13.31
N GLY A 112 -16.52 -6.48 14.54
CA GLY A 112 -16.27 -7.89 14.85
C GLY A 112 -15.03 -8.13 15.73
N PRO A 113 -14.62 -9.38 15.95
CA PRO A 113 -13.58 -9.75 16.93
C PRO A 113 -12.21 -9.08 16.73
N GLY A 114 -11.82 -8.80 15.48
CA GLY A 114 -10.55 -8.13 15.19
C GLY A 114 -10.60 -6.60 15.28
N HIS A 115 -11.75 -6.02 15.65
CA HIS A 115 -11.96 -4.56 15.71
C HIS A 115 -10.87 -3.84 16.52
N ALA A 116 -10.55 -4.33 17.71
CA ALA A 116 -9.59 -3.68 18.60
C ALA A 116 -8.14 -3.67 18.05
N MET A 117 -7.83 -4.55 17.11
CA MET A 117 -6.50 -4.65 16.48
C MET A 117 -6.42 -3.94 15.14
N MET A 118 -7.54 -3.38 14.66
CA MET A 118 -7.63 -2.73 13.36
C MET A 118 -7.11 -1.29 13.44
N THR A 119 -5.78 -1.16 13.40
CA THR A 119 -5.06 0.10 13.52
C THR A 119 -4.03 0.30 12.39
N ALA A 120 -3.79 1.56 12.02
CA ALA A 120 -2.70 2.02 11.17
C ALA A 120 -2.19 3.38 11.70
N LYS A 121 -1.20 3.97 11.04
CA LYS A 121 -0.65 5.28 11.39
C LYS A 121 -0.72 6.23 10.22
N LEU A 122 -0.99 7.51 10.50
CA LEU A 122 -0.75 8.61 9.57
C LEU A 122 0.50 9.34 10.06
N ILE A 123 1.49 9.47 9.18
CA ILE A 123 2.69 10.26 9.41
C ILE A 123 2.51 11.56 8.63
N VAL A 124 2.48 12.68 9.35
CA VAL A 124 2.50 14.01 8.78
C VAL A 124 3.94 14.51 8.86
N GLU A 125 4.56 14.70 7.70
CA GLU A 125 5.96 15.13 7.53
C GLU A 125 6.07 16.63 7.26
#